data_AF-A0A968X0G8-F1
#
_entry.id   AF-A0A968X0G8-F1
#
_cell.length_a   1.000
_cell.length_b   1.000
_cell.length_c   1.000
_cell.angle_alpha   90.00
_cell.angle_beta   90.00
_cell.angle_gamma   90.00
#
_symmetry.space_group_name_H-M   'P 1'
#
loop_
_entity.id
_entity.type
_entity.pdbx_description
1 polymer ?
#
loop_
_entity_poly.entity_id
_entity_poly.type
_entity_poly.pdbx_seq_one_letter_code
_entity_poly.pdbx_strand_id
1 'polypeptide(L)'
;MRIPIPIVILLIIAVISGLWWSNTRHMDFLTPPSEAQLQEIRRKAEATMPKEEKPDAISVPKLVKVTAPPPEPVEPPKPVIDLGDLTSSPNLQNYAERTPKGSSHLIELATALQEKGELQRALLAWERVIDLTKPDPAQAATAFDAIKKLRSSLPTWNRSPETAIQITLRASTGKKQAKTLTPILESVARDIEAASSGILKIKTSIKIGKTSTKGQSPVAVWLKGVDEKSTSTEVVSFTLNPSEDLKSTLLKTVYQLVTNHISRSTAYTPPANLTAVENPQEALSYRITRLCWNEFAAALNASAKKTQQ
;
A
#
# COMPACT_ATOMS: atom_id res chain seq x y z
N MET A 1 16.19 44.55 -9.30
CA MET A 1 16.55 43.70 -10.46
C MET A 1 16.07 42.29 -10.21
N ARG A 2 15.28 41.69 -11.12
CA ARG A 2 14.90 40.27 -11.06
C ARG A 2 15.77 39.50 -12.04
N ILE A 3 16.47 38.47 -11.55
CA ILE A 3 17.28 37.61 -12.41
C ILE A 3 16.32 36.70 -13.20
N PRO A 4 16.42 36.64 -14.53
CA PRO A 4 15.59 35.77 -15.34
C PRO A 4 15.72 34.30 -14.91
N ILE A 5 14.59 33.63 -14.69
CA ILE A 5 14.50 32.22 -14.29
C ILE A 5 15.36 31.28 -15.17
N PRO A 6 15.45 31.44 -16.50
CA PRO A 6 16.29 30.58 -17.33
C PRO A 6 17.78 30.63 -16.96
N ILE A 7 18.28 31.80 -16.53
CA ILE A 7 19.67 31.99 -16.13
C ILE A 7 19.94 31.27 -14.81
N VAL A 8 18.99 31.30 -13.89
CA VAL A 8 19.08 30.58 -12.60
C VAL A 8 19.14 29.07 -12.82
N ILE A 9 18.30 28.53 -13.71
CA ILE A 9 18.29 27.11 -14.03
C ILE A 9 19.63 26.67 -14.63
N LEU A 10 20.17 27.44 -15.58
CA LEU A 10 21.47 27.12 -16.20
C LEU A 10 22.63 27.14 -15.19
N LEU A 11 22.63 28.11 -14.27
CA LEU A 11 23.65 28.19 -13.21
C LEU A 11 23.57 27.00 -12.25
N ILE A 12 22.36 26.56 -11.86
CA ILE A 12 22.18 25.40 -11.00
C ILE A 12 22.70 24.13 -11.67
N ILE A 13 22.35 23.92 -12.95
CA ILE A 13 22.82 22.76 -13.72
C ILE A 13 24.35 22.78 -13.82
N ALA A 14 24.95 23.94 -14.14
CA ALA A 14 26.40 24.07 -14.25
C ALA A 14 27.12 23.73 -12.93
N VAL A 15 26.60 24.18 -11.79
CA VAL A 15 27.19 23.88 -10.48
C VAL A 15 27.06 22.40 -10.14
N ILE A 16 25.88 21.79 -10.34
CA ILE A 16 25.67 20.36 -10.04
C ILE A 16 26.53 19.49 -10.95
N SER A 17 26.54 19.76 -12.26
CA SER A 17 27.36 19.01 -13.22
C SER A 17 28.86 19.19 -12.95
N GLY A 18 29.30 20.39 -12.57
CA GLY A 18 30.70 20.65 -12.21
C GLY A 18 31.14 19.90 -10.96
N LEU A 19 30.33 19.94 -9.89
CA LEU A 19 30.61 19.18 -8.66
C LEU A 19 30.62 17.68 -8.94
N TRP A 20 29.61 17.19 -9.66
CA TRP A 20 29.49 15.77 -9.98
C TRP A 20 30.71 15.31 -10.78
N TRP A 21 31.03 15.99 -11.88
CA TRP A 21 32.18 15.65 -12.72
C TRP A 21 33.51 15.69 -11.95
N SER A 22 33.72 16.71 -11.11
CA SER A 22 34.94 16.81 -10.32
C SER A 22 35.11 15.64 -9.35
N ASN A 23 34.02 15.17 -8.74
CA ASN A 23 34.06 14.08 -7.76
C ASN A 23 34.07 12.69 -8.39
N THR A 24 33.41 12.50 -9.54
CA THR A 24 33.20 11.16 -10.10
C THR A 24 34.16 10.81 -11.23
N ARG A 25 34.85 11.77 -11.85
CA ARG A 25 35.71 11.49 -13.03
C ARG A 25 36.85 10.52 -12.76
N HIS A 26 37.26 10.35 -11.51
CA HIS A 26 38.34 9.45 -11.10
C HIS A 26 37.84 8.17 -10.43
N MET A 27 36.52 7.99 -10.34
CA MET A 27 35.92 6.80 -9.76
C MET A 27 35.62 5.80 -10.88
N ASP A 28 36.14 4.59 -10.72
CA ASP A 28 35.83 3.48 -11.61
C ASP A 28 34.60 2.72 -11.06
N PHE A 29 33.50 2.77 -11.80
CA PHE A 29 32.23 2.13 -11.44
C PHE A 29 31.94 0.86 -12.25
N LEU A 30 32.79 0.55 -13.22
CA LEU A 30 32.56 -0.55 -14.17
C LEU A 30 33.47 -1.75 -13.90
N THR A 31 34.57 -1.54 -13.18
CA THR A 31 35.50 -2.61 -12.85
C THR A 31 35.23 -3.13 -11.43
N PRO A 32 34.96 -4.44 -11.24
CA PRO A 32 34.78 -5.00 -9.91
C PRO A 32 36.08 -4.86 -9.09
N PRO A 33 35.99 -4.49 -7.80
CA PRO A 33 37.17 -4.29 -6.96
C PRO A 33 37.94 -5.59 -6.77
N SER A 34 39.28 -5.49 -6.84
CA SER A 34 40.17 -6.65 -6.63
C SER A 34 40.11 -7.15 -5.18
N GLU A 35 40.39 -8.44 -4.95
CA GLU A 35 40.40 -9.04 -3.60
C GLU A 35 41.33 -8.30 -2.62
N ALA A 36 42.43 -7.74 -3.11
CA ALA A 36 43.36 -6.95 -2.32
C ALA A 36 42.74 -5.64 -1.80
N GLN A 37 41.92 -4.97 -2.62
CA GLN A 37 41.22 -3.74 -2.22
C GLN A 37 40.12 -4.02 -1.20
N LEU A 38 39.42 -5.17 -1.32
CA LEU A 38 38.41 -5.59 -0.35
C LEU A 38 39.01 -5.90 1.03
N GLN A 39 40.20 -6.50 1.07
CA GLN A 39 40.90 -6.74 2.33
C GLN A 39 41.34 -5.43 2.99
N GLU A 40 41.79 -4.44 2.21
CA GLU A 40 42.19 -3.15 2.76
C GLU A 40 40.99 -2.33 3.26
N ILE A 41 39.84 -2.42 2.58
CA ILE A 41 38.59 -1.81 3.04
C ILE A 41 38.10 -2.47 4.34
N ARG A 42 38.14 -3.81 4.44
CA ARG A 42 37.83 -4.53 5.69
C ARG A 42 38.74 -4.10 6.84
N ARG A 43 40.05 -4.02 6.60
CA ARG A 43 41.02 -3.59 7.62
C ARG A 43 40.79 -2.16 8.09
N LYS A 44 40.44 -1.24 7.18
CA LYS A 44 40.09 0.14 7.54
C LYS A 44 38.78 0.22 8.32
N ALA A 45 37.76 -0.55 7.90
CA ALA A 45 36.48 -0.60 8.60
C ALA A 45 36.62 -1.14 10.03
N GLU A 46 37.37 -2.23 10.23
CA GLU A 46 37.67 -2.80 11.55
C GLU A 46 38.44 -1.83 12.46
N ALA A 47 39.33 -1.01 11.88
CA ALA A 47 40.09 0.01 12.62
C ALA A 47 39.26 1.24 13.01
N THR A 48 38.09 1.46 12.40
CA THR A 48 37.22 2.61 12.70
C THR A 48 36.04 2.28 13.61
N MET A 49 35.86 0.99 13.96
CA MET A 49 34.80 0.58 14.88
C MET A 49 35.20 0.87 16.34
N PRO A 50 34.33 1.49 17.15
CA PRO A 50 34.59 1.69 18.58
C PRO A 50 34.73 0.34 19.28
N LYS A 51 35.85 0.13 19.95
CA LYS A 51 36.08 -1.08 20.77
C LYS A 51 35.28 -0.94 22.06
N GLU A 52 34.32 -1.84 22.30
CA GLU A 52 33.65 -1.96 23.59
C GLU A 52 34.68 -2.32 24.68
N GLU A 53 34.84 -1.43 25.66
CA GLU A 53 35.56 -1.71 26.91
C GLU A 53 34.76 -2.74 27.73
N LYS A 54 35.35 -3.92 27.96
CA LYS A 54 34.91 -4.84 29.01
C LYS A 54 35.78 -4.60 30.26
N PRO A 55 35.20 -4.62 31.46
CA PRO A 55 35.91 -4.23 32.67
C PRO A 55 36.96 -5.26 33.10
N ASP A 56 38.01 -4.73 33.71
CA ASP A 56 39.24 -5.42 34.13
C ASP A 56 39.01 -6.57 35.12
N ALA A 57 39.72 -7.68 34.88
CA ALA A 57 40.10 -8.64 35.91
C ALA A 57 41.43 -9.34 35.58
N ILE A 58 42.52 -8.72 36.04
CA ILE A 58 43.70 -9.29 36.73
C ILE A 58 44.30 -10.64 36.27
N SER A 59 45.59 -10.55 35.88
CA SER A 59 46.73 -11.50 36.02
C SER A 59 46.87 -12.77 35.16
N VAL A 60 47.71 -12.62 34.09
CA VAL A 60 48.91 -13.38 33.62
C VAL A 60 49.03 -14.93 33.77
N PRO A 61 49.83 -15.62 32.92
CA PRO A 61 49.34 -16.44 31.82
C PRO A 61 49.73 -17.94 31.98
N LYS A 62 48.90 -18.85 31.46
CA LYS A 62 49.33 -20.25 31.24
C LYS A 62 49.22 -20.58 29.76
N LEU A 63 50.38 -20.87 29.17
CA LEU A 63 50.55 -21.39 27.82
C LEU A 63 49.71 -22.66 27.67
N VAL A 64 48.57 -22.58 26.98
CA VAL A 64 47.76 -23.75 26.61
C VAL A 64 47.61 -23.73 25.09
N LYS A 65 48.17 -24.79 24.50
CA LYS A 65 47.88 -25.41 23.20
C LYS A 65 46.78 -24.70 22.39
N VAL A 66 47.11 -24.28 21.18
CA VAL A 66 46.17 -23.72 20.20
C VAL A 66 45.02 -24.71 20.00
N THR A 67 43.91 -24.48 20.69
CA THR A 67 42.62 -25.10 20.40
C THR A 67 42.09 -24.38 19.16
N ALA A 68 41.58 -25.14 18.20
CA ALA A 68 40.90 -24.60 17.03
C ALA A 68 39.89 -23.51 17.45
N PRO A 69 39.68 -22.45 16.64
CA PRO A 69 38.65 -21.47 16.94
C PRO A 69 37.31 -22.19 17.18
N PRO A 70 36.51 -21.76 18.17
CA PRO A 70 35.17 -22.30 18.37
C PRO A 70 34.45 -22.25 17.01
N PRO A 71 33.73 -23.31 16.61
CA PRO A 71 32.88 -23.23 15.43
C PRO A 71 32.00 -21.99 15.59
N GLU A 72 31.97 -21.14 14.56
CA GLU A 72 31.03 -20.02 14.50
C GLU A 72 29.66 -20.53 14.96
N PRO A 73 28.94 -19.82 15.84
CA PRO A 73 27.60 -20.21 16.22
C PRO A 73 26.82 -20.41 14.92
N VAL A 74 26.54 -21.67 14.57
CA VAL A 74 25.73 -21.99 13.41
C VAL A 74 24.39 -21.37 13.72
N GLU A 75 24.10 -20.21 13.11
CA GLU A 75 22.78 -19.61 13.22
C GLU A 75 21.79 -20.74 12.91
N PRO A 76 20.88 -21.06 13.85
CA PRO A 76 19.96 -22.15 13.63
C PRO A 76 19.28 -21.92 12.28
N PRO A 77 19.26 -22.92 11.38
CA PRO A 77 18.73 -22.74 10.04
C PRO A 77 17.34 -22.16 10.18
N LYS A 78 17.12 -20.98 9.58
CA LYS A 78 15.83 -20.30 9.62
C LYS A 78 14.75 -21.35 9.30
N PRO A 79 13.70 -21.50 10.13
CA PRO A 79 12.69 -22.52 9.91
C PRO A 79 12.17 -22.38 8.48
N VAL A 80 12.28 -23.47 7.71
CA VAL A 80 11.90 -23.47 6.29
C VAL A 80 10.39 -23.32 6.23
N ILE A 81 9.94 -22.12 5.90
CA ILE A 81 8.53 -21.86 5.70
C ILE A 81 8.07 -22.50 4.39
N ASP A 82 7.03 -23.32 4.47
CA ASP A 82 6.39 -23.88 3.29
C ASP A 82 5.77 -22.74 2.45
N LEU A 83 6.15 -22.62 1.19
CA LEU A 83 5.67 -21.57 0.29
C LEU A 83 4.39 -21.97 -0.47
N GLY A 84 3.99 -23.23 -0.35
CA GLY A 84 2.92 -23.83 -1.14
C GLY A 84 3.34 -24.08 -2.59
N ASP A 85 2.34 -24.33 -3.44
CA ASP A 85 2.55 -24.52 -4.87
C ASP A 85 2.87 -23.19 -5.56
N LEU A 86 4.06 -23.10 -6.15
CA LEU A 86 4.55 -21.97 -6.93
C LEU A 86 4.33 -22.14 -8.45
N THR A 87 3.98 -23.34 -8.90
CA THR A 87 3.87 -23.67 -10.33
C THR A 87 2.53 -23.25 -10.94
N SER A 88 1.45 -23.29 -10.17
CA SER A 88 0.14 -22.79 -10.59
C SER A 88 0.11 -21.25 -10.67
N SER A 89 -0.83 -20.71 -11.42
CA SER A 89 -1.13 -19.27 -11.32
C SER A 89 -1.84 -18.98 -9.99
N PRO A 90 -1.42 -17.96 -9.23
CA PRO A 90 -2.08 -17.61 -7.98
C PRO A 90 -3.49 -17.06 -8.24
N ASN A 91 -4.43 -17.41 -7.37
CA ASN A 91 -5.75 -16.81 -7.28
C ASN A 91 -5.82 -15.80 -6.13
N LEU A 92 -6.90 -15.02 -6.08
CA LEU A 92 -7.05 -13.94 -5.10
C LEU A 92 -7.17 -14.44 -3.65
N GLN A 93 -7.56 -15.69 -3.43
CA GLN A 93 -7.74 -16.33 -2.12
C GLN A 93 -6.48 -17.08 -1.64
N ASN A 94 -5.42 -17.15 -2.44
CA ASN A 94 -4.19 -17.83 -2.02
C ASN A 94 -3.72 -17.36 -0.64
N TYR A 95 -3.28 -18.32 0.16
CA TYR A 95 -2.78 -18.16 1.53
C TYR A 95 -3.86 -17.82 2.57
N ALA A 96 -5.13 -17.70 2.19
CA ALA A 96 -6.22 -17.48 3.14
C ALA A 96 -6.35 -18.63 4.14
N GLU A 97 -6.07 -19.87 3.73
CA GLU A 97 -6.09 -21.06 4.58
C GLU A 97 -5.03 -21.03 5.69
N ARG A 98 -4.02 -20.16 5.56
CA ARG A 98 -2.93 -20.00 6.54
C ARG A 98 -3.21 -18.93 7.58
N THR A 99 -4.29 -18.16 7.42
CA THR A 99 -4.76 -17.14 8.37
C THR A 99 -4.80 -17.62 9.83
N PRO A 100 -5.24 -18.85 10.17
CA PRO A 100 -5.26 -19.32 11.55
C PRO A 100 -3.88 -19.37 12.24
N LYS A 101 -2.79 -19.37 11.47
CA LYS A 101 -1.41 -19.32 12.00
C LYS A 101 -0.99 -17.91 12.44
N GLY A 102 -1.79 -16.89 12.16
CA GLY A 102 -1.60 -15.51 12.61
C GLY A 102 -0.73 -14.65 11.71
N SER A 103 -0.70 -13.36 12.04
CA SER A 103 -0.03 -12.30 11.26
C SER A 103 1.46 -12.56 11.09
N SER A 104 2.19 -12.93 12.15
CA SER A 104 3.63 -13.18 12.09
C SER A 104 4.00 -14.25 11.07
N HIS A 105 3.24 -15.35 11.03
CA HIS A 105 3.48 -16.43 10.07
C HIS A 105 3.28 -15.96 8.61
N LEU A 106 2.25 -15.15 8.36
CA LEU A 106 2.01 -14.61 7.01
C LEU A 106 3.05 -13.57 6.60
N ILE A 107 3.60 -12.81 7.56
CA ILE A 107 4.71 -11.87 7.34
C ILE A 107 5.98 -12.63 6.93
N GLU A 108 6.32 -13.70 7.66
CA GLU A 108 7.45 -14.58 7.32
C GLU A 108 7.25 -15.21 5.92
N LEU A 109 6.05 -15.68 5.62
CA LEU A 109 5.70 -16.27 4.32
C LEU A 109 5.87 -15.24 3.20
N ALA A 110 5.33 -14.04 3.39
CA ALA A 110 5.42 -12.98 2.41
C ALA A 110 6.87 -12.55 2.16
N THR A 111 7.67 -12.46 3.22
CA THR A 111 9.11 -12.14 3.14
C THR A 111 9.86 -13.22 2.37
N ALA A 112 9.65 -14.50 2.69
CA ALA A 112 10.30 -15.60 1.99
C ALA A 112 9.90 -15.69 0.50
N LEU A 113 8.64 -15.37 0.17
CA LEU A 113 8.18 -15.26 -1.22
C LEU A 113 8.89 -14.11 -1.96
N GLN A 114 9.11 -12.95 -1.30
CA GLN A 114 9.87 -11.86 -1.90
C GLN A 114 11.33 -12.22 -2.14
N GLU A 115 11.97 -12.89 -1.18
CA GLU A 115 13.37 -13.35 -1.30
C GLU A 115 13.55 -14.33 -2.47
N LYS A 116 12.53 -15.14 -2.77
CA LYS A 116 12.52 -16.03 -3.95
C LYS A 116 12.09 -15.36 -5.26
N GLY A 117 11.73 -14.08 -5.24
CA GLY A 117 11.26 -13.35 -6.43
C GLY A 117 9.80 -13.59 -6.80
N GLU A 118 9.02 -14.27 -5.96
CA GLU A 118 7.59 -14.56 -6.16
C GLU A 118 6.71 -13.36 -5.78
N LEU A 119 6.96 -12.21 -6.41
CA LEU A 119 6.44 -10.90 -5.97
C LEU A 119 4.91 -10.80 -5.96
N GLN A 120 4.21 -11.42 -6.92
CA GLN A 120 2.75 -11.42 -6.94
C GLN A 120 2.16 -12.22 -5.77
N ARG A 121 2.78 -13.35 -5.44
CA ARG A 121 2.39 -14.21 -4.31
C ARG A 121 2.73 -13.55 -2.99
N ALA A 122 3.90 -12.92 -2.90
CA ALA A 122 4.25 -12.10 -1.76
C ALA A 122 3.22 -10.99 -1.51
N LEU A 123 2.78 -10.28 -2.54
CA LEU A 123 1.75 -9.26 -2.41
C LEU A 123 0.45 -9.84 -1.85
N LEU A 124 0.01 -11.03 -2.31
CA LEU A 124 -1.16 -11.70 -1.75
C LEU A 124 -0.97 -12.05 -0.28
N ALA A 125 0.18 -12.59 0.11
CA ALA A 125 0.49 -12.93 1.49
C ALA A 125 0.49 -11.68 2.40
N TRP A 126 1.06 -10.56 1.95
CA TRP A 126 0.98 -9.28 2.66
C TRP A 126 -0.45 -8.75 2.77
N GLU A 127 -1.25 -8.87 1.72
CA GLU A 127 -2.68 -8.53 1.78
C GLU A 127 -3.42 -9.38 2.81
N ARG A 128 -3.10 -10.69 2.91
CA ARG A 128 -3.67 -11.61 3.92
C ARG A 128 -3.38 -11.19 5.35
N VAL A 129 -2.22 -10.58 5.61
CA VAL A 129 -1.91 -9.99 6.93
C VAL A 129 -2.96 -8.92 7.26
N ILE A 130 -3.33 -8.07 6.32
CA ILE A 130 -4.23 -6.95 6.57
C ILE A 130 -5.71 -7.35 6.59
N ASP A 131 -6.16 -8.17 5.63
CA ASP A 131 -7.60 -8.42 5.45
C ASP A 131 -8.15 -9.63 6.23
N LEU A 132 -7.35 -10.66 6.49
CA LEU A 132 -7.83 -11.88 7.15
C LEU A 132 -7.32 -12.08 8.58
N THR A 133 -6.25 -11.40 9.00
CA THR A 133 -5.74 -11.52 10.38
C THR A 133 -6.03 -10.28 11.23
N LYS A 134 -5.53 -10.25 12.47
CA LYS A 134 -5.61 -9.10 13.39
C LYS A 134 -4.19 -8.61 13.70
N PRO A 135 -3.51 -7.95 12.75
CA PRO A 135 -2.15 -7.48 12.97
C PRO A 135 -2.13 -6.38 14.03
N ASP A 136 -1.06 -6.34 14.83
CA ASP A 136 -0.77 -5.18 15.67
C ASP A 136 -0.34 -3.96 14.80
N PRO A 137 -0.23 -2.75 15.37
CA PRO A 137 0.14 -1.57 14.58
C PRO A 137 1.48 -1.67 13.84
N ALA A 138 2.47 -2.36 14.40
CA ALA A 138 3.79 -2.51 13.78
C ALA A 138 3.74 -3.52 12.62
N GLN A 139 3.02 -4.63 12.80
CA GLN A 139 2.75 -5.60 11.75
C GLN A 139 1.94 -4.99 10.60
N ALA A 140 0.91 -4.20 10.93
CA ALA A 140 0.09 -3.51 9.94
C ALA A 140 0.91 -2.49 9.14
N ALA A 141 1.77 -1.70 9.80
CA ALA A 141 2.67 -0.77 9.14
C ALA A 141 3.66 -1.50 8.20
N THR A 142 4.25 -2.60 8.67
CA THR A 142 5.16 -3.43 7.86
C THR A 142 4.47 -3.96 6.59
N ALA A 143 3.27 -4.52 6.74
CA ALA A 143 2.51 -5.02 5.61
C ALA A 143 2.07 -3.91 4.65
N PHE A 144 1.66 -2.74 5.18
CA PHE A 144 1.29 -1.58 4.38
C PHE A 144 2.45 -1.09 3.50
N ASP A 145 3.64 -0.93 4.07
CA ASP A 145 4.84 -0.48 3.33
C ASP A 145 5.25 -1.49 2.25
N ALA A 146 5.17 -2.78 2.56
CA ALA A 146 5.44 -3.85 1.59
C ALA A 146 4.42 -3.84 0.44
N ILE A 147 3.12 -3.71 0.74
CA ILE A 147 2.04 -3.61 -0.26
C ILE A 147 2.27 -2.40 -1.16
N LYS A 148 2.58 -1.23 -0.58
CA LYS A 148 2.83 0.00 -1.32
C LYS A 148 4.00 -0.17 -2.30
N LYS A 149 5.10 -0.77 -1.85
CA LYS A 149 6.29 -1.05 -2.70
C LYS A 149 6.01 -2.08 -3.80
N LEU A 150 5.28 -3.15 -3.49
CA LEU A 150 4.99 -4.21 -4.45
C LEU A 150 3.97 -3.76 -5.49
N ARG A 151 2.91 -3.05 -5.10
CA ARG A 151 1.89 -2.56 -6.04
C ARG A 151 2.44 -1.55 -7.05
N SER A 152 3.47 -0.78 -6.71
CA SER A 152 4.08 0.17 -7.65
C SER A 152 4.96 -0.49 -8.71
N SER A 153 5.43 -1.72 -8.48
CA SER A 153 6.31 -2.46 -9.39
C SER A 153 5.61 -3.58 -10.15
N LEU A 154 4.44 -4.01 -9.68
CA LEU A 154 3.67 -5.10 -10.30
C LEU A 154 2.62 -4.57 -11.29
N PRO A 155 2.32 -5.32 -12.36
CA PRO A 155 1.20 -4.99 -13.23
C PRO A 155 -0.13 -5.13 -12.50
N THR A 156 -1.17 -4.51 -13.07
CA THR A 156 -2.56 -4.67 -12.64
C THR A 156 -2.93 -6.15 -12.55
N TRP A 157 -3.62 -6.53 -11.47
CA TRP A 157 -4.01 -7.92 -11.18
C TRP A 157 -4.97 -8.46 -12.23
N ASN A 158 -6.07 -7.76 -12.46
CA ASN A 158 -7.02 -8.16 -13.49
C ASN A 158 -6.52 -7.70 -14.87
N ARG A 159 -6.15 -8.65 -15.72
CA ARG A 159 -5.74 -8.42 -17.11
C ARG A 159 -6.91 -8.45 -18.09
N SER A 160 -8.09 -8.86 -17.64
CA SER A 160 -9.33 -9.03 -18.40
C SER A 160 -10.38 -8.02 -17.93
N PRO A 161 -10.47 -6.83 -18.55
CA PRO A 161 -11.45 -5.81 -18.15
C PRO A 161 -12.90 -6.30 -18.16
N GLU A 162 -13.22 -7.30 -18.98
CA GLU A 162 -14.53 -7.94 -19.10
C GLU A 162 -14.95 -8.73 -17.86
N THR A 163 -14.00 -9.17 -17.03
CA THR A 163 -14.29 -9.87 -15.77
C THR A 163 -14.38 -8.92 -14.58
N ALA A 164 -14.20 -7.61 -14.79
CA ALA A 164 -14.29 -6.63 -13.72
C ALA A 164 -15.72 -6.51 -13.19
N ILE A 165 -15.87 -6.51 -11.87
CA ILE A 165 -17.17 -6.43 -11.21
C ILE A 165 -17.66 -4.99 -11.33
N GLN A 166 -18.78 -4.79 -12.04
CA GLN A 166 -19.34 -3.46 -12.21
C GLN A 166 -20.07 -3.01 -10.94
N ILE A 167 -19.82 -1.77 -10.50
CA ILE A 167 -20.60 -1.06 -9.49
C ILE A 167 -20.79 0.41 -9.89
N THR A 168 -21.70 1.12 -9.23
CA THR A 168 -21.99 2.53 -9.51
C THR A 168 -21.62 3.40 -8.31
N LEU A 169 -20.72 4.37 -8.51
CA LEU A 169 -20.50 5.48 -7.60
C LEU A 169 -21.55 6.56 -7.87
N ARG A 170 -22.47 6.73 -6.92
CA ARG A 170 -23.57 7.69 -7.04
C ARG A 170 -23.33 8.91 -6.17
N ALA A 171 -23.70 10.06 -6.70
CA ALA A 171 -23.80 11.28 -5.91
C ALA A 171 -25.11 12.02 -6.19
N SER A 172 -25.51 12.88 -5.26
CA SER A 172 -26.58 13.84 -5.49
C SER A 172 -26.23 15.19 -4.92
N THR A 173 -26.58 16.25 -5.65
CA THR A 173 -26.32 17.65 -5.26
C THR A 173 -27.26 18.60 -6.01
N GLY A 174 -27.20 19.89 -5.69
CA GLY A 174 -27.93 20.94 -6.40
C GLY A 174 -27.34 21.26 -7.78
N LYS A 175 -28.17 21.81 -8.67
CA LYS A 175 -27.84 22.11 -10.07
C LYS A 175 -26.53 22.90 -10.28
N LYS A 176 -26.23 23.85 -9.38
CA LYS A 176 -25.02 24.69 -9.46
C LYS A 176 -23.72 23.89 -9.26
N GLN A 177 -23.71 22.96 -8.30
CA GLN A 177 -22.51 22.19 -7.95
C GLN A 177 -22.31 20.95 -8.83
N ALA A 178 -23.38 20.43 -9.44
CA ALA A 178 -23.33 19.21 -10.26
C ALA A 178 -22.26 19.30 -11.37
N LYS A 179 -22.13 20.46 -12.03
CA LYS A 179 -21.14 20.66 -13.10
C LYS A 179 -19.69 20.48 -12.63
N THR A 180 -19.38 20.97 -11.43
CA THR A 180 -18.03 20.83 -10.83
C THR A 180 -17.82 19.43 -10.26
N LEU A 181 -18.88 18.82 -9.71
CA LEU A 181 -18.80 17.51 -9.09
C LEU A 181 -18.58 16.37 -10.09
N THR A 182 -19.18 16.43 -11.29
CA THR A 182 -19.07 15.38 -12.32
C THR A 182 -17.63 14.95 -12.64
N PRO A 183 -16.73 15.84 -13.11
CA PRO A 183 -15.38 15.44 -13.47
C PRO A 183 -14.56 14.94 -12.26
N ILE A 184 -14.85 15.43 -11.06
CA ILE A 184 -14.18 14.98 -9.83
C ILE A 184 -14.67 13.58 -9.45
N LEU A 185 -15.97 13.32 -9.55
CA LEU A 185 -16.54 12.00 -9.29
C LEU A 185 -15.99 10.95 -10.27
N GLU A 186 -15.80 11.31 -11.54
CA GLU A 186 -15.14 10.47 -12.55
C GLU A 186 -13.65 10.26 -12.26
N SER A 187 -12.94 11.28 -11.75
CA SER A 187 -11.58 11.09 -11.26
C SER A 187 -11.53 10.12 -10.09
N VAL A 188 -12.42 10.24 -9.11
CA VAL A 188 -12.48 9.34 -7.95
C VAL A 188 -12.84 7.92 -8.39
N ALA A 189 -13.75 7.77 -9.35
CA ALA A 189 -14.06 6.46 -9.94
C ALA A 189 -12.82 5.79 -10.55
N ARG A 190 -12.00 6.55 -11.30
CA ARG A 190 -10.72 6.04 -11.83
C ARG A 190 -9.71 5.70 -10.73
N ASP A 191 -9.64 6.50 -9.68
CA ASP A 191 -8.77 6.21 -8.53
C ASP A 191 -9.21 4.89 -7.83
N ILE A 192 -10.51 4.62 -7.71
CA ILE A 192 -11.04 3.34 -7.19
C ILE A 192 -10.70 2.17 -8.15
N GLU A 193 -10.90 2.32 -9.46
CA GLU A 193 -10.56 1.28 -10.44
C GLU A 193 -9.07 0.90 -10.34
N ALA A 194 -8.19 1.90 -10.27
CA ALA A 194 -6.75 1.71 -10.09
C ALA A 194 -6.41 1.06 -8.74
N ALA A 195 -7.00 1.54 -7.64
CA ALA A 195 -6.80 0.99 -6.30
C ALA A 195 -7.25 -0.47 -6.17
N SER A 196 -8.29 -0.86 -6.91
CA SER A 196 -8.80 -2.23 -6.98
C SER A 196 -7.96 -3.16 -7.86
N SER A 197 -6.93 -2.63 -8.54
CA SER A 197 -6.11 -3.38 -9.49
C SER A 197 -6.95 -4.06 -10.59
N GLY A 198 -7.93 -3.31 -11.12
CA GLY A 198 -8.80 -3.77 -12.20
C GLY A 198 -9.91 -4.76 -11.79
N ILE A 199 -10.06 -5.04 -10.50
CA ILE A 199 -11.15 -5.90 -10.00
C ILE A 199 -12.51 -5.22 -10.21
N LEU A 200 -12.55 -3.90 -10.10
CA LEU A 200 -13.78 -3.12 -10.22
C LEU A 200 -13.87 -2.36 -11.53
N LYS A 201 -15.09 -2.24 -12.04
CA LYS A 201 -15.48 -1.26 -13.06
C LYS A 201 -16.49 -0.28 -12.45
N ILE A 202 -16.13 1.00 -12.36
CA ILE A 202 -16.93 2.01 -11.69
C ILE A 202 -17.67 2.87 -12.72
N LYS A 203 -19.00 2.84 -12.69
CA LYS A 203 -19.84 3.82 -13.36
C LYS A 203 -20.14 4.98 -12.42
N THR A 204 -20.16 6.21 -12.93
CA THR A 204 -20.59 7.38 -12.15
C THR A 204 -22.02 7.76 -12.49
N SER A 205 -22.77 8.23 -11.50
CA SER A 205 -24.12 8.76 -11.72
C SER A 205 -24.42 9.89 -10.75
N ILE A 206 -24.89 11.03 -11.27
CA ILE A 206 -25.24 12.20 -10.47
C ILE A 206 -26.72 12.50 -10.58
N LYS A 207 -27.41 12.51 -9.44
CA LYS A 207 -28.81 12.95 -9.35
C LYS A 207 -28.85 14.42 -8.96
N ILE A 208 -29.43 15.24 -9.82
CA ILE A 208 -29.57 16.68 -9.57
C ILE A 208 -30.86 16.93 -8.78
N GLY A 209 -30.71 17.37 -7.53
CA GLY A 209 -31.81 17.77 -6.66
C GLY A 209 -32.26 19.22 -6.88
N LYS A 210 -33.34 19.60 -6.18
CA LYS A 210 -33.78 21.01 -6.14
C LYS A 210 -32.69 21.84 -5.45
N THR A 211 -32.29 22.94 -6.09
CA THR A 211 -31.31 23.87 -5.51
C THR A 211 -31.89 24.54 -4.27
N SER A 212 -31.17 24.52 -3.15
CA SER A 212 -31.56 25.31 -1.98
C SER A 212 -31.54 26.81 -2.33
N THR A 213 -32.57 27.54 -1.91
CA THR A 213 -32.62 29.01 -1.98
C THR A 213 -31.82 29.67 -0.85
N LYS A 214 -31.44 28.90 0.18
CA LYS A 214 -30.63 29.34 1.32
C LYS A 214 -29.41 28.44 1.48
N GLY A 215 -28.24 28.92 1.05
CA GLY A 215 -26.96 28.25 1.25
C GLY A 215 -26.55 27.24 0.16
N GLN A 216 -25.38 26.62 0.36
CA GLN A 216 -24.86 25.58 -0.52
C GLN A 216 -25.68 24.29 -0.39
N SER A 217 -25.96 23.64 -1.52
CA SER A 217 -26.65 22.34 -1.49
C SER A 217 -25.69 21.27 -0.97
N PRO A 218 -26.14 20.34 -0.11
CA PRO A 218 -25.29 19.24 0.34
C PRO A 218 -24.97 18.29 -0.82
N VAL A 219 -23.81 17.66 -0.74
CA VAL A 219 -23.41 16.55 -1.60
C VAL A 219 -23.64 15.27 -0.81
N ALA A 220 -24.48 14.38 -1.35
CA ALA A 220 -24.67 13.05 -0.79
C ALA A 220 -24.02 12.00 -1.71
N VAL A 221 -23.30 11.04 -1.14
CA VAL A 221 -22.51 10.03 -1.86
C VAL A 221 -22.81 8.64 -1.34
N TRP A 222 -22.91 7.66 -2.25
CA TRP A 222 -23.07 6.24 -1.92
C TRP A 222 -22.61 5.36 -3.09
N LEU A 223 -22.31 4.09 -2.82
CA LEU A 223 -22.04 3.08 -3.84
C LEU A 223 -23.18 2.07 -3.92
N LYS A 224 -23.48 1.59 -5.13
CA LYS A 224 -24.55 0.63 -5.39
C LYS A 224 -24.09 -0.43 -6.39
N GLY A 225 -24.62 -1.66 -6.27
CA GLY A 225 -24.50 -2.67 -7.31
C GLY A 225 -25.17 -2.26 -8.63
N VAL A 226 -25.07 -3.13 -9.64
CA VAL A 226 -25.52 -2.86 -11.02
C VAL A 226 -27.03 -2.73 -11.12
N ASP A 227 -27.76 -3.61 -10.45
CA ASP A 227 -29.21 -3.70 -10.60
C ASP A 227 -29.94 -2.73 -9.69
N GLU A 228 -31.17 -2.38 -10.05
CA GLU A 228 -32.00 -1.54 -9.18
C GLU A 228 -32.31 -2.21 -7.83
N LYS A 229 -32.35 -3.54 -7.81
CA LYS A 229 -32.59 -4.36 -6.61
C LYS A 229 -31.29 -4.72 -5.87
N SER A 230 -30.13 -4.32 -6.39
CA SER A 230 -28.84 -4.53 -5.73
C SER A 230 -28.74 -3.72 -4.45
N THR A 231 -27.91 -4.23 -3.54
CA THR A 231 -27.59 -3.58 -2.28
C THR A 231 -26.85 -2.25 -2.53
N SER A 232 -27.01 -1.32 -1.59
CA SER A 232 -26.33 -0.03 -1.58
C SER A 232 -25.57 0.11 -0.26
N THR A 233 -24.46 0.86 -0.28
CA THR A 233 -23.90 1.40 0.96
C THR A 233 -24.89 2.37 1.60
N GLU A 234 -24.61 2.75 2.83
CA GLU A 234 -25.22 3.93 3.43
C GLU A 234 -24.95 5.20 2.59
N VAL A 235 -25.76 6.23 2.81
CA VAL A 235 -25.62 7.53 2.15
C VAL A 235 -24.93 8.49 3.11
N VAL A 236 -23.74 8.96 2.74
CA VAL A 236 -23.01 9.97 3.51
C VAL A 236 -23.18 11.33 2.84
N SER A 237 -23.58 12.33 3.61
CA SER A 237 -23.80 13.70 3.11
C SER A 237 -22.86 14.69 3.79
N PHE A 238 -22.35 15.64 3.03
CA PHE A 238 -21.52 16.73 3.53
C PHE A 238 -21.82 18.03 2.77
N THR A 239 -21.52 19.15 3.40
CA THR A 239 -21.60 20.49 2.79
C THR A 239 -20.20 20.96 2.43
N LEU A 240 -20.04 21.49 1.21
CA LEU A 240 -18.73 21.96 0.76
C LEU A 240 -18.37 23.30 1.40
N ASN A 241 -17.27 23.32 2.14
CA ASN A 241 -16.64 24.56 2.55
C ASN A 241 -15.76 25.08 1.40
N PRO A 242 -15.73 26.38 1.11
CA PRO A 242 -14.93 26.94 0.01
C PRO A 242 -13.42 26.64 0.08
N SER A 243 -12.90 26.35 1.29
CA SER A 243 -11.50 26.03 1.55
C SER A 243 -11.17 24.53 1.47
N GLU A 244 -12.16 23.66 1.36
CA GLU A 244 -11.94 22.21 1.35
C GLU A 244 -11.73 21.69 -0.07
N ASP A 245 -10.72 20.83 -0.24
CA ASP A 245 -10.53 20.08 -1.48
C ASP A 245 -11.63 19.01 -1.63
N LEU A 246 -12.60 19.28 -2.51
CA LEU A 246 -13.70 18.38 -2.83
C LEU A 246 -13.23 16.98 -3.23
N LYS A 247 -12.10 16.83 -3.93
CA LYS A 247 -11.60 15.50 -4.30
C LYS A 247 -11.16 14.74 -3.06
N SER A 248 -10.38 15.37 -2.19
CA SER A 248 -9.93 14.79 -0.92
C SER A 248 -11.12 14.39 -0.03
N THR A 249 -12.14 15.26 0.10
CA THR A 249 -13.36 14.95 0.85
C THR A 249 -14.11 13.75 0.27
N LEU A 250 -14.26 13.68 -1.06
CA LEU A 250 -14.90 12.53 -1.71
C LEU A 250 -14.12 11.24 -1.50
N LEU A 251 -12.79 11.26 -1.58
CA LEU A 251 -11.96 10.07 -1.33
C LEU A 251 -12.09 9.60 0.12
N LYS A 252 -12.12 10.52 1.11
CA LYS A 252 -12.38 10.20 2.52
C LYS A 252 -13.76 9.56 2.70
N THR A 253 -14.78 10.14 2.07
CA THR A 253 -16.15 9.61 2.12
C THR A 253 -16.24 8.22 1.50
N VAL A 254 -15.63 8.00 0.32
CA VAL A 254 -15.62 6.69 -0.34
C VAL A 254 -14.88 5.68 0.52
N TYR A 255 -13.71 6.03 1.07
CA TYR A 255 -12.97 5.15 1.97
C TYR A 255 -13.85 4.71 3.14
N GLN A 256 -14.49 5.66 3.83
CA GLN A 256 -15.40 5.38 4.94
C GLN A 256 -16.57 4.48 4.53
N LEU A 257 -17.19 4.73 3.37
CA LEU A 257 -18.30 3.91 2.87
C LEU A 257 -17.87 2.47 2.63
N VAL A 258 -16.68 2.26 2.07
CA VAL A 258 -16.13 0.93 1.79
C VAL A 258 -15.77 0.22 3.10
N THR A 259 -15.03 0.87 4.00
CA THR A 259 -14.64 0.26 5.29
C THR A 259 -15.84 -0.09 6.16
N ASN A 260 -16.82 0.81 6.26
CA ASN A 260 -18.06 0.56 7.00
C ASN A 260 -18.88 -0.58 6.38
N HIS A 261 -18.89 -0.70 5.05
CA HIS A 261 -19.59 -1.81 4.40
C HIS A 261 -18.88 -3.14 4.68
N ILE A 262 -17.56 -3.20 4.51
CA ILE A 262 -16.75 -4.40 4.79
C ILE A 262 -16.96 -4.85 6.24
N SER A 263 -16.93 -3.93 7.21
CA SER A 263 -17.09 -4.26 8.63
C SER A 263 -18.45 -4.86 8.97
N ARG A 264 -19.50 -4.52 8.19
CA ARG A 264 -20.88 -4.97 8.43
C ARG A 264 -21.26 -6.21 7.61
N SER A 265 -20.63 -6.41 6.45
CA SER A 265 -21.05 -7.39 5.45
C SER A 265 -20.11 -8.58 5.31
N THR A 266 -18.90 -8.51 5.87
CA THR A 266 -17.88 -9.55 5.72
C THR A 266 -17.31 -9.98 7.08
N ALA A 267 -16.63 -11.13 7.11
CA ALA A 267 -15.85 -11.57 8.27
C ALA A 267 -14.41 -11.02 8.26
N TYR A 268 -14.08 -10.12 7.34
CA TYR A 268 -12.74 -9.60 7.16
C TYR A 268 -12.43 -8.48 8.12
N THR A 269 -11.15 -8.27 8.37
CA THR A 269 -10.66 -7.18 9.19
C THR A 269 -10.83 -5.87 8.43
N PRO A 270 -11.71 -4.95 8.89
CA PRO A 270 -11.93 -3.71 8.18
C PRO A 270 -10.68 -2.83 8.27
N PRO A 271 -10.31 -2.13 7.18
CA PRO A 271 -9.22 -1.16 7.23
C PRO A 271 -9.48 -0.08 8.29
N ALA A 272 -8.42 0.34 8.99
CA ALA A 272 -8.51 1.36 10.03
C ALA A 272 -9.06 2.69 9.47
N ASN A 273 -9.79 3.43 10.32
CA ASN A 273 -10.30 4.75 9.97
C ASN A 273 -9.16 5.74 9.68
N LEU A 274 -9.41 6.69 8.78
CA LEU A 274 -8.44 7.73 8.47
C LEU A 274 -8.32 8.74 9.60
N THR A 275 -7.09 9.11 9.91
CA THR A 275 -6.80 10.30 10.73
C THR A 275 -6.87 11.57 9.88
N ALA A 276 -6.93 12.74 10.54
CA ALA A 276 -7.06 14.02 9.84
C ALA A 276 -5.90 14.34 8.87
N VAL A 277 -4.70 13.82 9.18
CA VAL A 277 -3.45 14.10 8.45
C VAL A 277 -3.15 13.11 7.32
N GLU A 278 -3.85 11.99 7.27
CA GLU A 278 -3.58 10.94 6.29
C GLU A 278 -4.08 11.31 4.88
N ASN A 279 -3.31 10.88 3.87
CA ASN A 279 -3.69 11.05 2.48
C ASN A 279 -4.78 10.02 2.11
N PRO A 280 -6.00 10.46 1.77
CA PRO A 280 -7.10 9.54 1.49
C PRO A 280 -6.91 8.76 0.19
N GLN A 281 -6.19 9.32 -0.80
CA GLN A 281 -5.88 8.62 -2.04
C GLN A 281 -4.94 7.46 -1.78
N GLU A 282 -3.91 7.67 -0.96
CA GLU A 282 -2.97 6.63 -0.57
C GLU A 282 -3.66 5.54 0.23
N ALA A 283 -4.50 5.92 1.20
CA ALA A 283 -5.25 4.95 1.99
C ALA A 283 -6.20 4.10 1.14
N LEU A 284 -6.94 4.72 0.22
CA LEU A 284 -7.78 4.00 -0.74
C LEU A 284 -6.96 3.01 -1.58
N SER A 285 -5.76 3.42 -1.99
CA SER A 285 -4.88 2.66 -2.89
C SER A 285 -4.15 1.49 -2.22
N TYR A 286 -3.93 1.52 -0.91
CA TYR A 286 -3.05 0.54 -0.26
C TYR A 286 -3.60 -0.09 1.02
N ARG A 287 -4.60 0.51 1.68
CA ARG A 287 -5.22 -0.08 2.89
C ARG A 287 -6.38 -1.02 2.58
N ILE A 288 -7.01 -0.87 1.42
CA ILE A 288 -8.06 -1.77 0.97
C ILE A 288 -7.43 -2.81 0.04
N THR A 289 -7.44 -4.07 0.48
CA THR A 289 -6.83 -5.16 -0.29
C THR A 289 -7.68 -5.49 -1.52
N ARG A 290 -7.06 -6.16 -2.49
CA ARG A 290 -7.77 -6.65 -3.69
C ARG A 290 -8.92 -7.58 -3.32
N LEU A 291 -8.74 -8.43 -2.30
CA LEU A 291 -9.79 -9.32 -1.82
C LEU A 291 -10.94 -8.55 -1.15
N CYS A 292 -10.65 -7.53 -0.34
CA CYS A 292 -11.67 -6.64 0.20
C CYS A 292 -12.48 -5.94 -0.91
N TRP A 293 -11.83 -5.49 -1.99
CA TRP A 293 -12.54 -4.90 -3.13
C TRP A 293 -13.46 -5.91 -3.83
N ASN A 294 -13.00 -7.15 -4.01
CA ASN A 294 -13.80 -8.23 -4.59
C ASN A 294 -15.05 -8.51 -3.76
N GLU A 295 -14.89 -8.71 -2.45
CA GLU A 295 -16.02 -9.01 -1.56
C GLU A 295 -16.97 -7.81 -1.42
N PHE A 296 -16.43 -6.59 -1.35
CA PHE A 296 -17.24 -5.38 -1.31
C PHE A 296 -18.18 -5.29 -2.52
N ALA A 297 -17.66 -5.54 -3.73
CA ALA A 297 -18.47 -5.47 -4.93
C ALA A 297 -19.41 -6.67 -5.09
N ALA A 298 -19.00 -7.86 -4.65
CA ALA A 298 -19.87 -9.03 -4.59
C ALA A 298 -21.05 -8.79 -3.65
N ALA A 299 -20.80 -8.22 -2.46
CA ALA A 299 -21.83 -7.87 -1.48
C ALA A 299 -22.81 -6.81 -2.01
N LEU A 300 -22.31 -5.80 -2.72
CA LEU A 300 -23.18 -4.79 -3.35
C LEU A 300 -24.06 -5.38 -4.45
N ASN A 301 -23.53 -6.31 -5.25
CA ASN A 301 -24.28 -6.97 -6.32
C ASN A 301 -25.20 -8.10 -5.84
N ALA A 302 -25.12 -8.49 -4.56
CA ALA A 302 -26.09 -9.39 -3.97
C ALA A 302 -27.48 -8.74 -3.93
N SER A 303 -28.52 -9.55 -4.21
CA SER A 303 -29.92 -9.14 -4.11
C SER A 303 -30.21 -8.57 -2.73
N ALA A 304 -30.82 -7.38 -2.67
CA ALA A 304 -31.19 -6.77 -1.40
C ALA A 304 -32.10 -7.72 -0.61
N LYS A 305 -31.64 -8.14 0.58
CA LYS A 305 -32.48 -8.90 1.51
C LYS A 305 -33.68 -8.01 1.85
N LYS A 306 -34.90 -8.49 1.54
CA LYS A 306 -36.13 -7.85 2.02
C LYS A 306 -36.11 -7.92 3.54
N THR A 307 -35.81 -6.82 4.20
CA THR A 307 -36.05 -6.69 5.64
C THR A 307 -37.56 -6.80 5.82
N GLN A 308 -38.04 -7.94 6.30
CA GLN A 308 -39.41 -8.07 6.81
C GLN A 308 -39.51 -7.11 8.01
N GLN A 309 -40.45 -6.17 7.92
CA GLN A 309 -40.82 -5.24 8.97
C GLN A 309 -41.40 -5.99 10.18
#